data_AF-A0ABD1CLA6-F1
#
_entry.id   AF-A0ABD1CLA6-F1
#
_cell.length_a   1.000
_cell.length_b   1.000
_cell.length_c   1.000
_cell.angle_alpha   90.00
_cell.angle_beta   90.00
_cell.angle_gamma   90.00
#
_symmetry.space_group_name_H-M   'P 1'
#
loop_
_entity.id
_entity.type
_entity.pdbx_description
1 polymer ?
#
loop_
_entity_poly.entity_id
_entity_poly.type
_entity_poly.pdbx_seq_one_letter_code
_entity_poly.pdbx_strand_id
1 'polypeptide(L)'
;MAVDVAQAERKILREFGPKACIEEEPCRLHAVRTNRSDDYQPDWNEILKDYKVRATGMKQWYLLSVFIGDYIRDVQFCKQLAKRLACDRNQKEFVRD
;
A
#
# COMPACT_ATOMS: atom_id res chain seq x y z
N MET A 1 -9.23 16.38 -1.89
CA MET A 1 -8.21 16.61 -0.85
C MET A 1 -7.00 15.79 -1.25
N ALA A 2 -5.84 16.42 -1.47
CA ALA A 2 -4.63 15.67 -1.77
C ALA A 2 -4.03 15.18 -0.46
N VAL A 3 -3.88 13.87 -0.30
CA VAL A 3 -3.17 13.29 0.86
C VAL A 3 -1.68 13.42 0.60
N ASP A 4 -0.96 14.03 1.53
CA ASP A 4 0.50 14.15 1.45
C ASP A 4 1.17 12.80 1.70
N VAL A 5 2.10 12.41 0.83
CA VAL A 5 2.80 11.12 0.90
C VAL A 5 3.58 10.97 2.21
N ALA A 6 4.22 12.05 2.68
CA ALA A 6 5.00 12.01 3.92
C ALA A 6 4.08 11.90 5.15
N GLN A 7 2.89 12.51 5.12
CA GLN A 7 1.88 12.33 6.15
C GLN A 7 1.38 10.88 6.20
N ALA A 8 1.10 10.28 5.05
CA ALA A 8 0.66 8.89 4.98
C ALA A 8 1.72 7.93 5.50
N GLU A 9 2.98 8.11 5.11
CA GLU A 9 4.13 7.37 5.63
C GLU A 9 4.19 7.43 7.17
N ARG A 10 4.18 8.64 7.74
CA ARG A 10 4.22 8.82 9.21
C ARG A 10 3.06 8.13 9.91
N LYS A 11 1.86 8.19 9.34
CA LYS A 11 0.67 7.57 9.91
C LYS A 11 0.75 6.04 9.85
N ILE A 12 1.18 5.48 8.72
CA ILE A 12 1.36 4.04 8.56
C ILE A 12 2.39 3.50 9.56
N LEU A 13 3.57 4.13 9.66
CA LEU A 13 4.61 3.71 10.60
C LEU A 13 4.18 3.84 12.06
N ARG A 14 3.39 4.87 12.39
CA ARG A 14 2.86 5.07 13.75
C ARG A 14 1.88 3.95 14.15
N GLU A 15 0.98 3.56 13.25
CA GLU A 15 -0.07 2.59 13.56
C GLU A 15 0.40 1.13 13.43
N PHE A 16 1.23 0.85 12.42
CA PHE A 16 1.65 -0.52 12.06
C PHE A 16 3.11 -0.84 12.41
N GLY A 17 3.85 0.13 12.93
CA GLY A 17 5.24 -0.01 13.38
C GLY A 17 6.28 0.14 12.26
N PRO A 18 7.57 0.09 12.63
CA PRO A 18 8.69 0.38 11.72
C PRO A 18 8.87 -0.64 10.60
N LYS A 19 8.20 -1.79 10.70
CA LYS A 19 8.25 -2.86 9.69
C LYS A 19 7.17 -2.73 8.61
N ALA A 20 6.29 -1.75 8.73
CA ALA A 20 5.24 -1.51 7.76
C ALA A 20 5.84 -1.17 6.40
N CYS A 21 5.30 -1.78 5.35
CA CYS A 21 5.74 -1.56 3.98
C CYS A 21 4.54 -1.58 3.03
N ILE A 22 4.74 -1.02 1.83
CA ILE A 22 3.77 -0.91 0.74
C ILE A 22 4.38 -1.58 -0.50
N GLU A 23 3.75 -2.67 -0.95
CA GLU A 23 4.01 -3.26 -2.25
C GLU A 23 3.49 -2.29 -3.35
N GLU A 24 4.39 -1.81 -4.21
CA GLU A 24 4.06 -0.83 -5.26
C GLU A 24 3.00 -1.36 -6.23
N GLU A 25 3.18 -2.59 -6.70
CA GLU A 25 2.35 -3.16 -7.76
C GLU A 25 0.88 -3.31 -7.31
N PRO A 26 0.54 -3.92 -6.16
CA PRO A 26 -0.83 -3.95 -5.67
C PRO A 26 -1.43 -2.55 -5.46
N CYS A 27 -0.69 -1.60 -4.87
CA CYS A 27 -1.20 -0.24 -4.69
C CYS A 27 -1.52 0.41 -6.05
N ARG A 28 -0.57 0.32 -7.00
CA ARG A 28 -0.71 0.95 -8.32
C ARG A 28 -1.87 0.35 -9.11
N LEU A 29 -2.01 -0.98 -9.14
CA LEU A 29 -3.10 -1.64 -9.87
C LEU A 29 -4.48 -1.19 -9.37
N HIS A 30 -4.63 -1.08 -8.05
CA HIS A 30 -5.88 -0.65 -7.43
C HIS A 30 -6.15 0.85 -7.58
N ALA A 31 -5.10 1.67 -7.76
CA ALA A 31 -5.21 3.11 -7.98
C ALA A 31 -5.58 3.52 -9.42
N VAL A 32 -5.39 2.66 -10.43
CA VAL A 32 -5.57 3.00 -11.86
C VAL A 32 -7.05 3.19 -12.27
N ARG A 33 -8.02 2.70 -11.49
CA ARG A 33 -9.42 2.66 -11.96
C ARG A 33 -10.10 4.03 -11.80
N THR A 34 -10.10 4.80 -12.89
CA THR A 34 -10.52 6.20 -13.00
C THR A 34 -12.03 6.43 -13.10
N ASN A 35 -12.83 5.43 -13.48
CA ASN A 35 -14.30 5.57 -13.60
C ASN A 35 -15.03 4.58 -12.69
N ARG A 36 -15.02 4.88 -11.40
CA ARG A 36 -15.88 4.22 -10.42
C ARG A 36 -17.16 5.06 -10.27
N SER A 37 -18.28 4.54 -10.78
CA SER A 37 -19.60 4.93 -10.27
C SER A 37 -19.68 4.61 -8.77
N ASP A 38 -20.66 5.15 -8.05
CA ASP A 38 -20.86 4.87 -6.62
C ASP A 38 -20.96 3.36 -6.31
N ASP A 39 -21.29 2.53 -7.31
CA ASP A 39 -21.41 1.07 -7.22
C ASP A 39 -20.11 0.28 -7.46
N TYR A 40 -18.95 0.94 -7.50
CA TYR A 40 -17.72 0.19 -7.71
C TYR A 40 -17.45 -0.81 -6.58
N GLN A 41 -17.17 -2.05 -6.97
CA GLN A 41 -16.68 -3.08 -6.06
C GLN A 41 -15.26 -3.54 -6.45
N PRO A 42 -14.36 -3.72 -5.47
CA PRO A 42 -13.08 -4.37 -5.70
C PRO A 42 -13.28 -5.77 -6.29
N ASP A 43 -12.35 -6.23 -7.15
CA ASP A 43 -12.36 -7.62 -7.60
C ASP A 43 -11.90 -8.53 -6.45
N TRP A 44 -12.85 -8.95 -5.62
CA TRP A 44 -12.58 -9.80 -4.47
C TRP A 44 -11.92 -11.12 -4.86
N ASN A 45 -12.22 -11.66 -6.05
CA ASN A 45 -11.63 -12.92 -6.49
C ASN A 45 -10.14 -12.76 -6.77
N GLU A 46 -9.77 -11.69 -7.48
CA GLU A 46 -8.36 -11.35 -7.74
C GLU A 46 -7.61 -11.07 -6.44
N ILE A 47 -8.17 -10.20 -5.57
CA ILE A 47 -7.54 -9.82 -4.30
C ILE A 47 -7.29 -11.04 -3.41
N LEU A 48 -8.29 -11.90 -3.24
CA LEU A 48 -8.17 -13.07 -2.35
C LEU A 48 -7.27 -14.15 -2.93
N LYS A 49 -7.24 -14.32 -4.25
CA LYS A 49 -6.32 -15.22 -4.94
C LYS A 49 -4.87 -14.81 -4.71
N ASP A 50 -4.56 -13.53 -4.89
CA ASP A 50 -3.22 -12.99 -4.68
C ASP A 50 -2.83 -12.99 -3.21
N TYR A 51 -3.74 -12.62 -2.31
CA TYR A 51 -3.53 -12.72 -0.87
C TYR A 51 -3.13 -14.14 -0.43
N LYS A 52 -3.79 -15.17 -0.98
CA LYS A 52 -3.56 -16.57 -0.59
C LYS A 52 -2.12 -17.01 -0.84
N VAL A 53 -1.48 -16.53 -1.91
CA VAL A 53 -0.14 -16.94 -2.32
C VAL A 53 1.00 -16.14 -1.67
N ARG A 54 0.69 -15.02 -0.98
CA ARG A 54 1.69 -14.23 -0.24
C ARG A 54 2.20 -14.97 1.01
N ALA A 55 3.45 -14.75 1.37
CA ALA A 55 4.02 -15.23 2.64
C ALA A 55 3.27 -14.65 3.86
N THR A 56 3.20 -15.38 4.97
CA THR A 56 2.40 -15.00 6.16
C THR A 56 2.66 -13.57 6.66
N GLY A 57 3.93 -13.14 6.71
CA GLY A 57 4.29 -11.78 7.14
C GLY A 57 4.03 -10.67 6.11
N MET A 58 3.78 -11.03 4.85
CA MET A 58 3.54 -10.09 3.75
C MET A 58 2.06 -9.86 3.47
N LYS A 59 1.20 -10.80 3.89
CA LYS A 59 -0.26 -10.75 3.70
C LYS A 59 -0.89 -9.44 4.17
N GLN A 60 -0.47 -8.93 5.32
CA GLN A 60 -0.98 -7.66 5.85
C GLN A 60 -0.54 -6.45 5.02
N TRP A 61 0.69 -6.46 4.49
CA TRP A 61 1.22 -5.37 3.66
C TRP A 61 0.61 -5.37 2.27
N TYR A 62 0.35 -6.56 1.72
CA TYR A 62 -0.43 -6.71 0.50
C TYR A 62 -1.82 -6.06 0.65
N LEU A 63 -2.58 -6.40 1.70
CA LEU A 63 -3.91 -5.82 1.92
C LEU A 63 -3.86 -4.32 2.19
N LEU A 64 -2.84 -3.84 2.90
CA LEU A 64 -2.64 -2.40 3.12
C LEU A 64 -2.38 -1.67 1.79
N SER A 65 -1.53 -2.22 0.91
CA SER A 65 -1.30 -1.68 -0.43
C SER A 65 -2.57 -1.61 -1.27
N VAL A 66 -3.36 -2.69 -1.28
CA VAL A 66 -4.65 -2.75 -1.98
C VAL A 66 -5.59 -1.66 -1.47
N PHE A 67 -5.76 -1.55 -0.14
CA PHE A 67 -6.62 -0.55 0.49
C PHE A 67 -6.21 0.88 0.13
N ILE A 68 -4.91 1.19 0.19
CA ILE A 68 -4.41 2.52 -0.15
C ILE A 68 -4.66 2.84 -1.62
N GLY A 69 -4.42 1.89 -2.52
CA GLY A 69 -4.72 2.07 -3.94
C GLY A 69 -6.19 2.38 -4.20
N ASP A 70 -7.09 1.60 -3.59
CA ASP A 70 -8.54 1.74 -3.74
C ASP A 70 -9.09 3.05 -3.14
N TYR A 71 -8.52 3.49 -2.02
CA TYR A 71 -8.96 4.69 -1.32
C TYR A 71 -8.37 5.99 -1.90
N ILE A 72 -7.06 6.03 -2.13
CA ILE A 72 -6.34 7.24 -2.57
C ILE A 72 -6.53 7.48 -4.07
N ARG A 73 -6.58 6.41 -4.89
CA ARG A 73 -6.83 6.49 -6.34
C ARG A 73 -5.84 7.38 -7.09
N ASP A 74 -4.58 7.36 -6.66
CA ASP A 74 -3.49 8.10 -7.29
C ASP A 74 -2.27 7.17 -7.48
N VAL A 75 -1.97 6.89 -8.75
CA VAL A 75 -0.84 6.06 -9.17
C VAL A 75 0.50 6.67 -8.76
N GLN A 76 0.65 7.98 -8.85
CA GLN A 76 1.89 8.66 -8.45
C GLN A 76 2.07 8.63 -6.94
N PHE A 77 0.97 8.78 -6.19
CA PHE A 77 0.98 8.59 -4.74
C PHE A 77 1.48 7.19 -4.37
N CYS A 78 0.93 6.12 -4.98
CA CYS A 78 1.36 4.74 -4.74
C CYS A 78 2.85 4.53 -5.02
N LYS A 79 3.36 5.06 -6.15
CA LYS A 79 4.78 4.99 -6.50
C LYS A 79 5.67 5.69 -5.47
N GLN A 80 5.29 6.89 -5.05
CA GLN A 80 6.08 7.66 -4.08
C GLN A 80 6.04 7.04 -2.68
N LEU A 81 4.89 6.51 -2.27
CA LEU A 81 4.73 5.87 -0.98
C LEU A 81 5.50 4.55 -0.90
N ALA A 82 5.43 3.71 -1.94
CA ALA A 82 6.17 2.43 -1.99
C ALA A 82 7.69 2.65 -1.98
N LYS A 83 8.19 3.75 -2.57
CA LYS A 83 9.61 4.12 -2.45
C LYS A 83 10.04 4.44 -1.03
N ARG A 84 9.15 5.04 -0.22
CA ARG A 84 9.42 5.38 1.19
C ARG A 84 9.25 4.18 2.11
N LEU A 85 8.30 3.31 1.79
CA LEU A 85 7.91 2.13 2.57
C LEU A 85 8.15 0.84 1.76
N ALA A 86 9.37 0.63 1.28
CA ALA A 86 9.70 -0.51 0.42
C ALA A 86 9.60 -1.86 1.17
N CYS A 87 9.06 -2.90 0.52
CA CYS A 87 8.89 -4.24 1.10
C CYS A 87 10.11 -5.16 0.91
N ASP A 88 11.13 -4.66 0.22
CA ASP A 88 12.36 -5.32 -0.16
C ASP A 88 13.51 -5.00 0.82
N ARG A 89 14.16 -6.08 1.27
CA ARG A 89 15.19 -6.19 2.30
C ARG A 89 16.31 -5.15 2.19
N ASN A 90 16.16 -4.04 2.90
CA ASN A 90 17.16 -3.41 3.75
C ASN A 90 16.43 -2.35 4.57
N GLN A 91 15.66 -2.79 5.57
CA GLN A 91 15.31 -1.89 6.67
C GLN A 91 16.65 -1.48 7.30
N LYS A 92 17.24 -0.38 6.84
CA LYS A 92 18.24 0.33 7.61
C LYS A 92 17.55 0.59 8.94
N GLU A 93 17.97 -0.15 9.97
CA GLU A 93 17.63 0.19 11.34
C GLU A 93 17.84 1.69 11.46
N PHE A 94 16.77 2.40 11.83
CA PHE A 94 16.82 3.81 12.12
C PHE A 94 17.64 3.92 13.42
N VAL A 95 18.96 3.83 13.31
CA VAL A 95 19.89 4.19 14.38
C VAL A 95 19.72 5.69 14.56
N ARG A 96 19.07 6.07 15.66
CA ARG A 96 19.09 7.45 16.15
C ARG A 96 20.50 7.71 16.67
N ASP A 97 21.23 8.59 15.99
CA ASP A 97 22.34 9.33 16.60
C ASP A 97 21.80 10.38 17.59
#